data_AF-A0A1L7CVZ2-F1
#
_entry.id   AF-A0A1L7CVZ2-F1
#
_cell.length_a   1.000
_cell.length_b   1.000
_cell.length_c   1.000
_cell.angle_alpha   90.00
_cell.angle_beta   90.00
_cell.angle_gamma   90.00
#
_symmetry.space_group_name_H-M   'P 1'
#
loop_
_entity.id
_entity.type
_entity.pdbx_description
1 polymer ?
#
loop_
_entity_poly.entity_id
_entity_poly.type
_entity_poly.pdbx_seq_one_letter_code
_entity_poly.pdbx_strand_id
1 'polypeptide(L)'
;MPDAHVTAAEVHGLNNRTALTPELLRRIARLAGQDVPAPGGVPDPAALEGSVEPTDLLELLVLAQLAGLEEAPSGFHRAEMHLARRVLADIAAGRAPSRREIHDLLPEAHTVYLLRMGPVTFLGPEVAEKVPADAPAPPATVARDESWLASRYLDSDRGGEFTVPARPHGHSGYPRFRIGMSLADGPEDVWSSGRGYWPLTPGARYLVPSRYGWCPYVFRVPEDSWRPAREDAGRRRFWATAGALIDPDAGVVRPMREPTAETGWRAVVGEPVADATEDDLRVARLIAGRTLALGPKATNPVLRLRQKGRRLF
;
A
#
# COMPACT_ATOMS: atom_id res chain seq x y z
N MET A 1 4.20 8.41 -39.15
CA MET A 1 4.03 8.43 -37.69
C MET A 1 5.39 8.14 -37.10
N PRO A 2 5.96 8.99 -36.23
CA PRO A 2 7.26 8.71 -35.64
C PRO A 2 7.12 7.54 -34.67
N ASP A 3 7.97 6.53 -34.85
CA ASP A 3 8.08 5.37 -33.96
C ASP A 3 8.31 5.85 -32.53
N ALA A 4 7.47 5.41 -31.59
CA ALA A 4 7.72 5.68 -30.18
C ALA A 4 8.92 4.84 -29.74
N HIS A 5 10.06 5.51 -29.56
CA HIS A 5 11.29 4.86 -29.13
C HIS A 5 11.26 4.60 -27.61
N VAL A 6 11.60 3.38 -27.21
CA VAL A 6 11.90 3.02 -25.82
C VAL A 6 12.97 3.94 -25.28
N THR A 7 12.74 4.56 -24.14
CA THR A 7 13.79 5.33 -23.48
C THR A 7 14.82 4.37 -22.90
N ALA A 8 16.09 4.82 -22.83
CA ALA A 8 17.14 4.05 -22.17
C ALA A 8 16.78 3.70 -20.71
N ALA A 9 16.01 4.57 -20.05
CA ALA A 9 15.48 4.35 -18.70
C ALA A 9 14.51 3.16 -18.63
N GLU A 10 13.59 3.04 -19.59
CA GLU A 10 12.65 1.91 -19.68
C GLU A 10 13.38 0.59 -19.97
N VAL A 11 14.36 0.59 -20.89
CA VAL A 11 15.22 -0.59 -21.13
C VAL A 11 15.97 -0.98 -19.86
N HIS A 12 16.49 -0.02 -19.10
CA HIS A 12 17.22 -0.29 -17.88
C HIS A 12 16.30 -0.85 -16.78
N GLY A 13 15.10 -0.28 -16.62
CA GLY A 13 14.09 -0.74 -15.66
C GLY A 13 13.61 -2.17 -15.93
N LEU A 14 13.40 -2.53 -17.20
CA LEU A 14 13.02 -3.91 -17.60
C LEU A 14 14.11 -4.93 -17.30
N ASN A 15 15.38 -4.53 -17.39
CA ASN A 15 16.51 -5.38 -17.06
C ASN A 15 16.77 -5.45 -15.54
N ASN A 16 16.23 -4.51 -14.76
CA ASN A 16 16.27 -4.39 -13.29
C ASN A 16 17.58 -4.88 -12.62
N ARG A 17 18.73 -4.52 -13.21
CA ARG A 17 20.07 -4.91 -12.71
C ARG A 17 20.72 -3.74 -11.99
N THR A 18 20.22 -3.42 -10.80
CA THR A 18 20.95 -2.52 -9.89
C THR A 18 21.96 -3.33 -9.08
N ALA A 19 23.23 -3.28 -9.46
CA ALA A 19 24.29 -3.92 -8.70
C ALA A 19 24.67 -3.07 -7.49
N LEU A 20 24.34 -3.54 -6.29
CA LEU A 20 24.80 -2.95 -5.03
C LEU A 20 25.97 -3.76 -4.48
N THR A 21 26.97 -3.06 -3.93
CA THR A 21 28.11 -3.75 -3.30
C THR A 21 27.65 -4.52 -2.06
N PRO A 22 28.25 -5.68 -1.76
CA PRO A 22 27.90 -6.44 -0.55
C PRO A 22 28.00 -5.63 0.74
N GLU A 23 28.98 -4.71 0.84
CA GLU A 23 29.11 -3.85 2.02
C GLU A 23 27.96 -2.86 2.15
N LEU A 24 27.48 -2.28 1.03
CA LEU A 24 26.31 -1.40 1.07
C LEU A 24 25.05 -2.16 1.49
N LEU A 25 24.83 -3.35 0.94
CA LEU A 25 23.71 -4.22 1.35
C LEU A 25 23.79 -4.55 2.84
N ARG A 26 24.98 -4.86 3.36
CA ARG A 26 25.18 -5.14 4.78
C ARG A 26 24.89 -3.91 5.65
N ARG A 27 25.30 -2.71 5.25
CA ARG A 27 24.97 -1.47 5.97
C ARG A 27 23.46 -1.21 6.02
N ILE A 28 22.76 -1.44 4.91
CA ILE A 28 21.29 -1.34 4.86
C ILE A 28 20.67 -2.41 5.78
N ALA A 29 21.14 -3.66 5.72
CA ALA A 29 20.65 -4.73 6.60
C ALA A 29 20.87 -4.43 8.08
N ARG A 30 21.99 -3.81 8.48
CA ARG A 30 22.22 -3.35 9.86
C ARG A 30 21.18 -2.33 10.30
N LEU A 31 20.91 -1.31 9.46
CA LEU A 31 19.88 -0.31 9.74
C LEU A 31 18.48 -0.93 9.83
N ALA A 32 18.22 -1.96 9.04
CA ALA A 32 16.96 -2.68 9.03
C ALA A 32 16.82 -3.69 10.19
N GLY A 33 17.84 -3.88 11.02
CA GLY A 33 17.84 -4.88 12.09
C GLY A 33 17.93 -6.33 11.58
N GLN A 34 18.46 -6.55 10.37
CA GLN A 34 18.58 -7.86 9.73
C GLN A 34 20.03 -8.38 9.60
N ASP A 35 21.05 -7.61 10.02
CA ASP A 35 22.44 -8.12 10.12
C ASP A 35 22.58 -8.98 11.40
N VAL A 36 21.88 -10.12 11.42
CA VAL A 36 21.86 -11.08 12.53
C VAL A 36 22.60 -12.38 12.14
N PRO A 37 23.20 -13.10 13.09
CA PRO A 37 23.80 -14.40 12.81
C PRO A 37 22.78 -15.40 12.24
N ALA A 38 23.16 -16.07 11.15
CA ALA A 38 22.38 -17.12 10.50
C ALA A 38 23.18 -18.44 10.49
N PRO A 39 23.41 -19.10 11.64
CA PRO A 39 24.09 -20.39 11.68
C PRO A 39 23.35 -21.40 10.79
N GLY A 40 24.07 -22.08 9.89
CA GLY A 40 23.45 -22.96 8.90
C GLY A 40 22.76 -22.24 7.73
N GLY A 41 22.95 -20.92 7.59
CA GLY A 41 22.43 -20.13 6.48
C GLY A 41 20.97 -19.68 6.63
N VAL A 42 20.34 -19.95 7.77
CA VAL A 42 18.96 -19.57 8.06
C VAL A 42 18.91 -18.79 9.39
N PRO A 43 18.52 -17.50 9.39
CA PRO A 43 18.37 -16.73 10.61
C PRO A 43 17.14 -17.22 11.40
N ASP A 44 17.19 -17.10 12.73
CA ASP A 44 16.05 -17.36 13.59
C ASP A 44 14.93 -16.34 13.30
N PRO A 45 13.71 -16.78 12.92
CA PRO A 45 12.58 -15.88 12.68
C PRO A 45 12.25 -14.96 13.86
N ALA A 46 12.46 -15.41 15.11
CA ALA A 46 12.21 -14.60 16.30
C ALA A 46 13.17 -13.41 16.39
N ALA A 47 14.42 -13.58 15.94
CA ALA A 47 15.42 -12.51 15.91
C ALA A 47 15.08 -11.42 14.89
N LEU A 48 14.16 -11.69 13.95
CA LEU A 48 13.76 -10.78 12.88
C LEU A 48 12.38 -10.15 13.09
N GLU A 49 11.68 -10.45 14.20
CA GLU A 49 10.29 -10.03 14.44
C GLU A 49 10.12 -8.50 14.51
N GLY A 50 11.15 -7.78 14.97
CA GLY A 50 11.22 -6.32 15.01
C GLY A 50 12.04 -5.69 13.89
N SER A 51 12.35 -6.44 12.83
CA SER A 51 13.16 -5.94 11.71
C SER A 51 12.31 -5.27 10.62
N VAL A 52 12.97 -4.50 9.76
CA VAL A 52 12.43 -3.97 8.51
C VAL A 52 13.06 -4.73 7.35
N GLU A 53 12.35 -4.86 6.23
CA GLU A 53 12.89 -5.50 5.04
C GLU A 53 13.98 -4.60 4.40
N PRO A 54 15.21 -5.10 4.12
CA PRO A 54 16.29 -4.30 3.55
C PRO A 54 15.96 -3.73 2.17
N THR A 55 15.15 -4.45 1.37
CA THR A 55 14.67 -3.95 0.07
C THR A 55 13.71 -2.78 0.22
N ASP A 56 12.83 -2.81 1.23
CA ASP A 56 11.96 -1.67 1.57
C ASP A 56 12.77 -0.46 2.02
N LEU A 57 13.82 -0.69 2.81
CA LEU A 57 14.71 0.37 3.27
C LEU A 57 15.51 0.99 2.12
N LEU A 58 15.96 0.19 1.15
CA LEU A 58 16.62 0.66 -0.06
C LEU A 58 15.70 1.57 -0.89
N GLU A 59 14.47 1.13 -1.15
CA GLU A 59 13.49 1.93 -1.89
C GLU A 59 13.19 3.25 -1.16
N LEU A 60 13.00 3.21 0.16
CA LEU A 60 12.82 4.39 0.99
C LEU A 60 13.99 5.37 0.91
N LEU A 61 15.23 4.87 0.94
CA LEU A 61 16.44 5.70 0.83
C LEU A 61 16.49 6.43 -0.52
N VAL A 62 16.07 5.77 -1.61
CA VAL A 62 15.96 6.40 -2.93
C VAL A 62 14.84 7.44 -2.95
N LEU A 63 13.63 7.07 -2.53
CA LEU A 63 12.47 7.98 -2.49
C LEU A 63 12.73 9.23 -1.64
N ALA A 64 13.46 9.10 -0.54
CA ALA A 64 13.81 10.20 0.35
C ALA A 64 14.77 11.23 -0.27
N GLN A 65 15.38 10.93 -1.41
CA GLN A 65 16.31 11.84 -2.10
C GLN A 65 15.83 12.26 -3.49
N LEU A 66 15.06 11.39 -4.18
CA LEU A 66 14.79 11.50 -5.61
C LEU A 66 14.23 12.87 -6.03
N ALA A 67 13.17 13.34 -5.37
CA ALA A 67 12.57 14.63 -5.67
C ALA A 67 13.51 15.81 -5.42
N GLY A 68 14.53 15.68 -4.56
CA GLY A 68 15.55 16.72 -4.34
C GLY A 68 16.59 16.82 -5.46
N LEU A 69 16.62 15.84 -6.36
CA LEU A 69 17.54 15.76 -7.50
C LEU A 69 16.85 16.05 -8.84
N GLU A 70 15.51 16.08 -8.86
CA GLU A 70 14.70 16.44 -10.02
C GLU A 70 14.79 17.94 -10.30
N GLU A 71 14.80 18.33 -11.58
CA GLU A 71 14.85 19.75 -11.99
C GLU A 71 13.58 20.51 -11.59
N ALA A 72 12.42 19.85 -11.68
CA ALA A 72 11.12 20.41 -11.35
C ALA A 72 10.18 19.33 -10.76
N PRO A 73 10.41 18.88 -9.52
CA PRO A 73 9.60 17.83 -8.90
C PRO A 73 8.18 18.31 -8.64
N SER A 74 7.23 17.42 -8.93
CA SER A 74 5.80 17.55 -8.63
C SER A 74 5.55 17.73 -7.12
N GLY A 75 4.41 18.32 -6.75
CA GLY A 75 3.94 18.40 -5.37
C GLY A 75 3.78 17.00 -4.75
N PHE A 76 3.29 16.05 -5.55
CA PHE A 76 3.19 14.65 -5.16
C PHE A 76 4.57 14.01 -4.87
N HIS A 77 5.56 14.17 -5.75
CA HIS A 77 6.93 13.64 -5.53
C HIS A 77 7.57 14.25 -4.28
N ARG A 78 7.37 15.56 -4.05
CA ARG A 78 7.86 16.21 -2.82
C ARG A 78 7.19 15.62 -1.59
N ALA A 79 5.87 15.42 -1.61
CA ALA A 79 5.14 14.81 -0.50
C ALA A 79 5.62 13.37 -0.23
N GLU A 80 5.81 12.56 -1.27
CA GLU A 80 6.33 11.20 -1.16
C GLU A 80 7.74 11.18 -0.58
N MET A 81 8.64 12.07 -1.05
CA MET A 81 9.98 12.24 -0.50
C MET A 81 9.96 12.62 0.98
N HIS A 82 9.12 13.59 1.38
CA HIS A 82 9.01 14.02 2.77
C HIS A 82 8.48 12.90 3.68
N LEU A 83 7.51 12.12 3.21
CA LEU A 83 7.00 10.96 3.94
C LEU A 83 8.05 9.85 4.03
N ALA A 84 8.77 9.55 2.95
CA ALA A 84 9.88 8.60 2.97
C ALA A 84 10.95 8.98 4.01
N ARG A 85 11.32 10.28 4.09
CA ARG A 85 12.23 10.80 5.12
C ARG A 85 11.69 10.59 6.54
N ARG A 86 10.39 10.83 6.75
CA ARG A 86 9.74 10.62 8.06
C ARG A 86 9.79 9.15 8.47
N VAL A 87 9.42 8.25 7.56
CA VAL A 87 9.43 6.80 7.79
C VAL A 87 10.85 6.32 8.11
N LEU A 88 11.85 6.75 7.33
CA LEU A 88 13.25 6.48 7.62
C LEU A 88 13.69 6.99 8.99
N ALA A 89 13.28 8.19 9.37
CA ALA A 89 13.63 8.77 10.66
C ALA A 89 13.02 8.00 11.83
N ASP A 90 11.80 7.46 11.66
CA ASP A 90 11.17 6.61 12.67
C ASP A 90 11.87 5.26 12.82
N ILE A 91 12.25 4.64 11.70
CA ILE A 91 13.01 3.37 11.69
C ILE A 91 14.39 3.59 12.34
N ALA A 92 15.13 4.59 11.89
CA ALA A 92 16.48 4.87 12.38
C ALA A 92 16.51 5.25 13.87
N ALA A 93 15.44 5.86 14.38
CA ALA A 93 15.30 6.20 15.79
C ALA A 93 14.72 5.06 16.65
N GLY A 94 14.44 3.89 16.07
CA GLY A 94 13.82 2.77 16.79
C GLY A 94 12.40 3.06 17.30
N ARG A 95 11.68 3.98 16.65
CA ARG A 95 10.31 4.37 17.03
C ARG A 95 9.22 3.53 16.37
N ALA A 96 9.60 2.60 15.49
CA ALA A 96 8.66 1.71 14.83
C ALA A 96 8.39 0.48 15.71
N PRO A 97 7.21 0.38 16.37
CA PRO A 97 6.93 -0.78 17.21
C PRO A 97 6.77 -2.04 16.34
N SER A 98 7.13 -3.17 16.93
CA SER A 98 6.96 -4.49 16.35
C SER A 98 5.48 -4.89 16.29
N ARG A 99 5.19 -5.92 15.49
CA ARG A 99 3.83 -6.50 15.42
C ARG A 99 3.34 -7.02 16.77
N ARG A 100 4.24 -7.57 17.59
CA ARG A 100 3.91 -8.08 18.93
C ARG A 100 3.54 -6.96 19.89
N GLU A 101 4.32 -5.88 19.91
CA GLU A 101 4.01 -4.71 20.73
C GLU A 101 2.65 -4.11 20.36
N ILE A 102 2.34 -4.00 19.06
CA ILE A 102 1.02 -3.54 18.60
C ILE A 102 -0.08 -4.53 18.99
N HIS A 103 0.15 -5.85 18.81
CA HIS A 103 -0.83 -6.89 19.14
C HIS A 103 -1.33 -6.80 20.59
N ASP A 104 -0.42 -6.57 21.53
CA ASP A 104 -0.72 -6.54 22.96
C ASP A 104 -1.49 -5.27 23.37
N LEU A 105 -1.40 -4.20 22.57
CA LEU A 105 -2.11 -2.94 22.82
C LEU A 105 -3.50 -2.88 22.16
N LEU A 106 -3.74 -3.70 21.14
CA LEU A 106 -5.00 -3.73 20.38
C LEU A 106 -6.15 -4.39 21.16
N PRO A 107 -7.40 -3.91 21.02
CA PRO A 107 -8.55 -4.51 21.69
C PRO A 107 -8.79 -5.97 21.30
N GLU A 108 -9.10 -6.82 22.28
CA GLU A 108 -9.25 -8.26 22.07
C GLU A 108 -10.55 -8.66 21.36
N ALA A 109 -11.54 -7.77 21.38
CA ALA A 109 -12.86 -7.98 20.81
C ALA A 109 -12.87 -7.99 19.27
N HIS A 110 -11.80 -7.51 18.63
CA HIS A 110 -11.77 -7.25 17.20
C HIS A 110 -10.63 -7.95 16.48
N THR A 111 -10.85 -8.23 15.19
CA THR A 111 -9.80 -8.68 14.28
C THR A 111 -9.29 -7.48 13.48
N VAL A 112 -7.97 -7.31 13.45
CA VAL A 112 -7.26 -6.23 12.74
C VAL A 112 -6.32 -6.87 11.72
N TYR A 113 -6.58 -6.63 10.43
CA TYR A 113 -5.67 -7.03 9.35
C TYR A 113 -4.82 -5.84 8.90
N LEU A 114 -3.52 -6.08 8.77
CA LEU A 114 -2.60 -5.20 8.06
C LEU A 114 -2.32 -5.77 6.67
N LEU A 115 -2.33 -4.89 5.67
CA LEU A 115 -2.08 -5.23 4.27
C LEU A 115 -0.73 -4.62 3.89
N ARG A 116 0.25 -5.47 3.56
CA ARG A 116 1.52 -5.03 2.98
C ARG A 116 1.30 -4.75 1.50
N MET A 117 1.10 -3.48 1.19
CA MET A 117 0.85 -2.98 -0.16
C MET A 117 2.17 -2.89 -0.92
N GLY A 118 2.15 -3.38 -2.16
CA GLY A 118 3.22 -3.14 -3.12
C GLY A 118 3.19 -1.72 -3.71
N PRO A 119 4.09 -1.42 -4.66
CA PRO A 119 3.97 -0.21 -5.47
C PRO A 119 2.64 -0.18 -6.21
N VAL A 120 2.21 1.01 -6.61
CA VAL A 120 0.94 1.17 -7.34
C VAL A 120 1.04 0.44 -8.68
N THR A 121 -0.02 -0.30 -9.00
CA THR A 121 -0.19 -0.99 -10.29
C THR A 121 -1.64 -0.82 -10.71
N PHE A 122 -1.91 -0.37 -11.94
CA PHE A 122 -3.28 -0.26 -12.44
C PHE A 122 -3.78 -1.61 -12.92
N LEU A 123 -5.08 -1.83 -12.97
CA LEU A 123 -5.63 -3.10 -13.43
C LEU A 123 -6.59 -2.89 -14.59
N GLY A 124 -6.40 -3.67 -15.65
CA GLY A 124 -7.37 -3.85 -16.74
C GLY A 124 -7.01 -3.26 -18.11
N PRO A 125 -7.57 -3.82 -19.20
CA PRO A 125 -7.28 -3.42 -20.60
C PRO A 125 -7.79 -2.01 -20.96
N GLU A 126 -8.76 -1.46 -20.24
CA GLU A 126 -9.34 -0.12 -20.49
C GLU A 126 -8.40 1.01 -20.06
N VAL A 127 -7.40 0.74 -19.20
CA VAL A 127 -6.33 1.70 -18.85
C VAL A 127 -5.47 2.02 -20.09
N ALA A 128 -5.37 1.08 -21.02
CA ALA A 128 -4.70 1.28 -22.30
C ALA A 128 -5.45 2.27 -23.22
N GLU A 129 -6.78 2.34 -23.15
CA GLU A 129 -7.57 3.19 -24.07
C GLU A 129 -7.46 4.69 -23.77
N LYS A 130 -6.88 5.07 -22.62
CA LYS A 130 -6.88 6.45 -22.13
C LYS A 130 -5.52 6.99 -21.70
N VAL A 131 -4.47 6.39 -22.27
CA VAL A 131 -3.18 7.09 -22.45
C VAL A 131 -3.49 8.39 -23.20
N PRO A 132 -3.11 9.58 -22.68
CA PRO A 132 -3.28 10.84 -23.39
C PRO A 132 -2.78 10.70 -24.84
N ALA A 133 -3.47 11.31 -25.80
CA ALA A 133 -3.12 11.13 -27.22
C ALA A 133 -1.67 11.56 -27.53
N ASP A 134 -1.08 12.40 -26.69
CA ASP A 134 0.29 12.89 -26.72
C ASP A 134 1.29 12.06 -25.91
N ALA A 135 0.84 11.05 -25.15
CA ALA A 135 1.75 10.19 -24.40
C ALA A 135 2.47 9.21 -25.34
N PRO A 136 3.79 9.02 -25.17
CA PRO A 136 4.58 8.17 -26.05
C PRO A 136 4.05 6.73 -26.01
N ALA A 137 3.94 6.09 -27.18
CA ALA A 137 3.51 4.70 -27.22
C ALA A 137 4.55 3.81 -26.49
N PRO A 138 4.12 2.73 -25.83
CA PRO A 138 5.06 1.84 -25.18
C PRO A 138 5.98 1.22 -26.25
N PRO A 139 7.22 0.88 -25.86
CA PRO A 139 8.12 0.03 -26.62
C PRO A 139 7.42 -1.17 -27.26
N ALA A 140 7.78 -1.53 -28.50
CA ALA A 140 7.28 -2.77 -29.13
C ALA A 140 7.60 -4.05 -28.33
N THR A 141 8.55 -3.97 -27.39
CA THR A 141 8.99 -5.07 -26.51
C THR A 141 8.29 -5.09 -25.14
N VAL A 142 7.49 -4.08 -24.81
CA VAL A 142 6.78 -3.96 -23.54
C VAL A 142 5.30 -4.13 -23.85
N ALA A 143 4.69 -5.19 -23.33
CA ALA A 143 3.23 -5.28 -23.34
C ALA A 143 2.68 -4.01 -22.68
N ARG A 144 1.58 -3.46 -23.21
CA ARG A 144 0.87 -2.31 -22.64
C ARG A 144 0.26 -2.75 -21.31
N ASP A 145 1.12 -2.92 -20.32
CA ASP A 145 0.82 -3.59 -19.08
C ASP A 145 0.54 -2.59 -17.96
N GLU A 146 -0.01 -3.17 -16.93
CA GLU A 146 -0.52 -2.56 -15.71
C GLU A 146 0.53 -1.76 -14.92
N SER A 147 1.82 -2.09 -15.09
CA SER A 147 2.93 -1.50 -14.35
C SER A 147 3.53 -0.28 -15.04
N TRP A 148 3.67 -0.32 -16.37
CA TRP A 148 4.12 0.84 -17.16
C TRP A 148 3.13 2.01 -17.05
N LEU A 149 1.83 1.73 -17.17
CA LEU A 149 0.77 2.72 -17.02
C LEU A 149 0.74 3.34 -15.61
N ALA A 150 1.15 2.59 -14.58
CA ALA A 150 1.16 3.08 -13.21
C ALA A 150 2.19 4.14 -12.90
N SER A 151 3.37 4.00 -13.50
CA SER A 151 4.45 4.98 -13.36
C SER A 151 4.09 6.36 -13.91
N ARG A 152 3.27 6.42 -14.98
CA ARG A 152 2.84 7.67 -15.62
C ARG A 152 1.64 8.33 -14.91
N TYR A 153 0.81 7.55 -14.23
CA TYR A 153 -0.35 8.06 -13.50
C TYR A 153 0.05 8.72 -12.18
N LEU A 154 1.01 8.14 -11.45
CA LEU A 154 1.49 8.72 -10.18
C LEU A 154 2.19 10.09 -10.35
N ASP A 155 2.78 10.31 -11.53
CA ASP A 155 3.47 11.56 -11.91
C ASP A 155 2.48 12.63 -12.46
N SER A 156 1.17 12.35 -12.45
CA SER A 156 0.14 13.27 -12.94
C SER A 156 -0.19 14.38 -11.93
N ASP A 157 0.82 15.18 -11.58
CA ASP A 157 0.62 16.58 -11.16
C ASP A 157 0.06 17.43 -12.33
N ARG A 158 0.05 16.86 -13.54
CA ARG A 158 -0.88 17.29 -14.59
C ARG A 158 -2.27 16.85 -14.16
N GLY A 159 -3.05 17.78 -13.61
CA GLY A 159 -4.51 17.68 -13.51
C GLY A 159 -5.21 17.56 -14.86
N GLY A 160 -4.70 16.72 -15.77
CA GLY A 160 -5.43 16.21 -16.90
C GLY A 160 -6.48 15.28 -16.34
N GLU A 161 -7.74 15.67 -16.52
CA GLU A 161 -8.91 14.84 -16.25
C GLU A 161 -8.71 13.50 -16.92
N PHE A 162 -8.23 12.51 -16.17
CA PHE A 162 -8.29 11.13 -16.61
C PHE A 162 -9.77 10.81 -16.76
N THR A 163 -10.20 10.68 -18.02
CA THR A 163 -11.57 10.32 -18.30
C THR A 163 -11.74 8.91 -17.77
N VAL A 164 -12.48 8.72 -16.69
CA VAL A 164 -12.55 7.40 -16.06
C VAL A 164 -13.31 6.41 -16.98
N PRO A 165 -12.94 5.12 -17.04
CA PRO A 165 -13.73 4.11 -17.75
C PRO A 165 -15.23 4.15 -17.40
N ALA A 166 -16.07 3.66 -18.30
CA ALA A 166 -17.51 3.57 -18.08
C ALA A 166 -17.87 2.63 -16.91
N ARG A 167 -17.01 1.65 -16.59
CA ARG A 167 -17.05 0.80 -15.39
C ARG A 167 -15.73 0.01 -15.22
N PRO A 168 -15.10 -0.05 -14.04
CA PRO A 168 -13.89 -0.85 -13.84
C PRO A 168 -14.14 -2.34 -14.09
N HIS A 169 -13.18 -3.01 -14.73
CA HIS A 169 -13.15 -4.47 -14.84
C HIS A 169 -13.10 -5.12 -13.44
N GLY A 170 -13.86 -6.20 -13.25
CA GLY A 170 -13.89 -6.90 -11.97
C GLY A 170 -14.29 -8.36 -12.13
N HIS A 171 -13.46 -9.27 -11.61
CA HIS A 171 -13.90 -10.64 -11.36
C HIS A 171 -15.02 -10.58 -10.30
N SER A 172 -16.21 -11.09 -10.61
CA SER A 172 -17.32 -11.22 -9.65
C SER A 172 -17.78 -9.93 -8.94
N GLY A 173 -17.90 -8.81 -9.66
CA GLY A 173 -18.55 -7.61 -9.12
C GLY A 173 -17.72 -6.80 -8.12
N TYR A 174 -16.40 -7.01 -8.05
CA TYR A 174 -15.46 -6.10 -7.37
C TYR A 174 -14.83 -5.13 -8.37
N PRO A 175 -15.36 -3.89 -8.52
CA PRO A 175 -14.77 -2.89 -9.40
C PRO A 175 -13.52 -2.30 -8.74
N ARG A 176 -12.35 -2.57 -9.33
CA ARG A 176 -11.07 -1.97 -8.90
C ARG A 176 -10.28 -1.48 -10.10
N PHE A 177 -9.66 -0.31 -9.95
CA PHE A 177 -8.85 0.31 -10.99
C PHE A 177 -7.34 0.19 -10.70
N ARG A 178 -6.96 0.01 -9.42
CA ARG A 178 -5.56 -0.04 -8.97
C ARG A 178 -5.38 -0.94 -7.77
N ILE A 179 -4.18 -1.49 -7.63
CA ILE A 179 -3.64 -2.13 -6.42
C ILE A 179 -2.37 -1.41 -5.99
N GLY A 180 -1.90 -1.71 -4.78
CA GLY A 180 -0.72 -1.05 -4.22
C GLY A 180 -1.02 0.36 -3.70
N MET A 181 0.03 1.02 -3.23
CA MET A 181 -0.08 2.33 -2.57
C MET A 181 1.22 3.13 -2.77
N SER A 182 1.15 4.45 -2.92
CA SER A 182 2.21 5.43 -2.71
C SER A 182 2.21 5.92 -1.27
N LEU A 183 3.35 6.36 -0.75
CA LEU A 183 3.36 6.97 0.58
C LEU A 183 2.49 8.23 0.64
N ALA A 184 2.35 8.96 -0.48
CA ALA A 184 1.60 10.19 -0.58
C ALA A 184 0.14 10.04 -1.03
N ASP A 185 -0.36 8.80 -1.18
CA ASP A 185 -1.76 8.59 -1.57
C ASP A 185 -2.76 9.13 -0.53
N GLY A 186 -3.86 9.68 -1.04
CA GLY A 186 -5.03 10.02 -0.24
C GLY A 186 -5.82 8.77 0.22
N PRO A 187 -6.70 8.92 1.23
CA PRO A 187 -7.48 7.81 1.77
C PRO A 187 -8.40 7.14 0.74
N GLU A 188 -8.88 7.87 -0.28
CA GLU A 188 -9.70 7.34 -1.37
C GLU A 188 -8.97 6.28 -2.18
N ASP A 189 -7.71 6.57 -2.54
CA ASP A 189 -6.86 5.68 -3.33
C ASP A 189 -6.43 4.47 -2.52
N VAL A 190 -6.04 4.72 -1.27
CA VAL A 190 -5.64 3.65 -0.35
C VAL A 190 -6.82 2.73 -0.04
N TRP A 191 -8.03 3.24 0.12
CA TRP A 191 -9.23 2.42 0.27
C TRP A 191 -9.53 1.62 -0.99
N SER A 192 -9.46 2.25 -2.17
CA SER A 192 -9.68 1.59 -3.47
C SER A 192 -8.78 0.37 -3.65
N SER A 193 -7.50 0.50 -3.28
CA SER A 193 -6.53 -0.60 -3.36
C SER A 193 -6.58 -1.57 -2.18
N GLY A 194 -6.89 -1.09 -0.97
CA GLY A 194 -6.85 -1.86 0.27
C GLY A 194 -8.11 -2.65 0.59
N ARG A 195 -9.30 -2.26 0.09
CA ARG A 195 -10.57 -2.86 0.51
C ARG A 195 -10.84 -4.27 0.01
N GLY A 196 -10.03 -4.86 -0.90
CA GLY A 196 -10.46 -6.12 -1.47
C GLY A 196 -9.53 -6.97 -2.33
N TYR A 197 -10.00 -8.20 -2.52
CA TYR A 197 -9.41 -9.35 -3.21
C TYR A 197 -8.24 -10.01 -2.46
N TRP A 198 -8.43 -10.14 -1.15
CA TRP A 198 -7.43 -10.68 -0.24
C TRP A 198 -7.76 -12.12 0.17
N PRO A 199 -6.76 -13.00 0.31
CA PRO A 199 -6.93 -14.33 0.89
C PRO A 199 -7.03 -14.24 2.42
N LEU A 200 -8.16 -13.72 2.92
CA LEU A 200 -8.41 -13.51 4.35
C LEU A 200 -9.69 -14.25 4.82
N THR A 201 -9.81 -14.45 6.13
CA THR A 201 -11.08 -14.90 6.73
C THR A 201 -11.99 -13.69 6.90
N PRO A 202 -13.25 -13.72 6.42
CA PRO A 202 -14.19 -12.60 6.56
C PRO A 202 -14.47 -12.27 8.03
N GLY A 203 -14.93 -11.05 8.30
CA GLY A 203 -15.26 -10.60 9.66
C GLY A 203 -14.15 -9.82 10.37
N ALA A 204 -13.16 -9.31 9.63
CA ALA A 204 -12.29 -8.28 10.20
C ALA A 204 -13.02 -6.96 10.32
N ARG A 205 -12.85 -6.33 11.49
CA ARG A 205 -13.43 -5.02 11.80
C ARG A 205 -12.55 -3.89 11.30
N TYR A 206 -11.24 -4.12 11.20
CA TYR A 206 -10.27 -3.10 10.82
C TYR A 206 -9.33 -3.57 9.70
N LEU A 207 -9.14 -2.70 8.72
CA LEU A 207 -8.15 -2.82 7.66
C LEU A 207 -7.11 -1.72 7.79
N VAL A 208 -5.83 -2.11 7.73
CA VAL A 208 -4.68 -1.21 7.83
C VAL A 208 -3.77 -1.42 6.61
N PRO A 209 -3.98 -0.68 5.52
CA PRO A 209 -3.04 -0.67 4.42
C PRO A 209 -1.70 -0.08 4.86
N SER A 210 -0.60 -0.67 4.40
CA SER A 210 0.75 -0.25 4.76
C SER A 210 1.71 -0.37 3.59
N ARG A 211 2.71 0.51 3.51
CA ARG A 211 3.84 0.39 2.57
C ARG A 211 5.12 0.70 3.32
N TYR A 212 6.13 -0.17 3.24
CA TYR A 212 7.35 -0.08 4.04
C TYR A 212 7.12 -0.04 5.56
N GLY A 213 5.98 -0.55 6.03
CA GLY A 213 5.56 -0.45 7.44
C GLY A 213 4.80 0.84 7.79
N TRP A 214 4.82 1.87 6.94
CA TRP A 214 4.01 3.08 7.11
C TRP A 214 2.53 2.78 6.94
N CYS A 215 1.73 3.09 7.95
CA CYS A 215 0.28 2.85 8.00
C CYS A 215 -0.46 4.20 8.00
N PRO A 216 -0.77 4.80 6.83
CA PRO A 216 -1.34 6.15 6.79
C PRO A 216 -2.76 6.21 7.36
N TYR A 217 -3.55 5.14 7.18
CA TYR A 217 -4.98 5.15 7.47
C TYR A 217 -5.41 3.84 8.13
N VAL A 218 -6.46 3.91 8.96
CA VAL A 218 -7.18 2.76 9.50
C VAL A 218 -8.63 2.86 9.04
N PHE A 219 -9.11 1.80 8.39
CA PHE A 219 -10.50 1.72 7.94
C PHE A 219 -11.30 0.76 8.81
N ARG A 220 -12.47 1.23 9.26
CA ARG A 220 -13.49 0.40 9.90
C ARG A 220 -14.34 -0.27 8.83
N VAL A 221 -14.56 -1.56 8.95
CA VAL A 221 -15.34 -2.37 8.01
C VAL A 221 -16.54 -2.99 8.74
N PRO A 222 -17.79 -2.75 8.29
CA PRO A 222 -18.97 -3.43 8.81
C PRO A 222 -18.88 -4.95 8.58
N GLU A 223 -19.31 -5.75 9.56
CA GLU A 223 -19.18 -7.23 9.49
C GLU A 223 -19.95 -7.84 8.30
N ASP A 224 -21.08 -7.25 7.94
CA ASP A 224 -21.98 -7.66 6.85
C ASP A 224 -21.53 -7.17 5.46
N SER A 225 -20.49 -6.32 5.39
CA SER A 225 -19.97 -5.78 4.13
C SER A 225 -19.00 -6.71 3.39
N TRP A 226 -18.62 -7.84 3.99
CA TRP A 226 -17.69 -8.79 3.39
C TRP A 226 -18.36 -9.63 2.31
N ARG A 227 -17.85 -9.54 1.07
CA ARG A 227 -18.31 -10.34 -0.06
C ARG A 227 -17.22 -11.30 -0.54
N PRO A 228 -17.57 -12.55 -0.87
CA PRO A 228 -16.65 -13.45 -1.53
C PRO A 228 -16.42 -12.98 -2.97
N ALA A 229 -15.16 -12.97 -3.41
CA ALA A 229 -14.84 -13.01 -4.83
C ALA A 229 -14.91 -14.48 -5.30
N ARG A 230 -15.13 -14.69 -6.61
CA ARG A 230 -15.23 -16.03 -7.24
C ARG A 230 -14.09 -16.94 -6.78
N GLU A 231 -14.36 -18.24 -6.68
CA GLU A 231 -13.35 -19.25 -6.35
C GLU A 231 -12.31 -19.35 -7.46
N ASP A 232 -11.17 -18.68 -7.30
CA ASP A 232 -9.97 -18.96 -8.08
C ASP A 232 -9.14 -20.03 -7.35
N ALA A 233 -8.99 -21.19 -8.00
CA ALA A 233 -8.00 -22.23 -7.69
C ALA A 233 -7.81 -22.55 -6.18
N GLY A 234 -8.90 -22.77 -5.45
CA GLY A 234 -8.88 -23.35 -4.10
C GLY A 234 -8.64 -22.41 -2.92
N ARG A 235 -8.53 -21.08 -3.12
CA ARG A 235 -8.51 -20.10 -2.01
C ARG A 235 -9.58 -19.03 -2.19
N ARG A 236 -10.56 -19.03 -1.29
CA ARG A 236 -11.63 -18.03 -1.27
C ARG A 236 -11.04 -16.65 -0.91
N ARG A 237 -11.25 -15.68 -1.79
CA ARG A 237 -10.84 -14.28 -1.59
C ARG A 237 -12.05 -13.45 -1.20
N PHE A 238 -11.82 -12.37 -0.46
CA PHE A 238 -12.89 -11.50 0.01
C PHE A 238 -12.58 -10.03 -0.25
N TRP A 239 -13.62 -9.23 -0.32
CA TRP A 239 -13.54 -7.78 -0.36
C TRP A 239 -14.64 -7.15 0.48
N ALA A 240 -14.38 -5.93 0.96
CA ALA A 240 -15.31 -5.12 1.72
C ALA A 240 -16.06 -4.16 0.78
N THR A 241 -17.39 -4.26 0.75
CA THR A 241 -18.24 -3.36 -0.05
C THR A 241 -18.29 -1.96 0.54
N ALA A 242 -18.27 -1.87 1.87
CA ALA A 242 -18.38 -0.62 2.61
C ALA A 242 -17.25 -0.52 3.65
N GLY A 243 -16.95 0.71 4.03
CA GLY A 243 -16.04 1.01 5.12
C GLY A 243 -16.08 2.49 5.48
N ALA A 244 -15.38 2.85 6.53
CA ALA A 244 -15.22 4.23 6.94
C ALA A 244 -13.77 4.48 7.35
N LEU A 245 -13.20 5.59 6.94
CA LEU A 245 -11.94 6.09 7.48
C LEU A 245 -12.17 6.52 8.93
N ILE A 246 -11.33 6.07 9.85
CA ILE A 246 -11.35 6.54 11.24
C ILE A 246 -10.43 7.75 11.35
N ASP A 247 -10.97 8.86 11.84
CA ASP A 247 -10.23 10.10 12.11
C ASP A 247 -10.05 10.24 13.63
N PRO A 248 -8.90 9.78 14.17
CA PRO A 248 -8.68 9.72 15.62
C PRO A 248 -8.57 11.10 16.29
N ASP A 249 -8.20 12.13 15.51
CA ASP A 249 -7.98 13.48 15.99
C ASP A 249 -9.30 14.23 16.10
N ALA A 250 -10.18 14.09 15.10
CA ALA A 250 -11.52 14.66 15.14
C ALA A 250 -12.53 13.78 15.93
N GLY A 251 -12.17 12.54 16.27
CA GLY A 251 -13.04 11.65 17.03
C GLY A 251 -14.25 11.13 16.24
N VAL A 252 -14.12 11.04 14.91
CA VAL A 252 -15.21 10.71 13.98
C VAL A 252 -14.81 9.59 13.05
N VAL A 253 -15.79 9.03 12.33
CA VAL A 253 -15.49 8.29 11.10
C VAL A 253 -15.99 9.06 9.90
N ARG A 254 -15.39 8.81 8.75
CA ARG A 254 -15.82 9.34 7.46
C ARG A 254 -16.16 8.16 6.55
N PRO A 255 -17.45 7.96 6.19
CA PRO A 255 -17.85 6.86 5.33
C PRO A 255 -17.10 6.90 3.99
N MET A 256 -16.52 5.77 3.57
CA MET A 256 -15.92 5.63 2.25
C MET A 256 -17.03 5.27 1.26
N ARG A 257 -17.53 6.27 0.54
CA ARG A 257 -18.61 6.09 -0.42
C ARG A 257 -18.14 5.25 -1.60
N GLU A 258 -19.04 4.39 -2.09
CA GLU A 258 -18.73 3.56 -3.23
C GLU A 258 -18.40 4.42 -4.45
N PRO A 259 -17.44 3.99 -5.28
CA PRO A 259 -17.15 4.69 -6.52
C PRO A 259 -18.33 4.63 -7.50
N THR A 260 -18.64 5.76 -8.14
CA THR A 260 -19.68 5.88 -9.19
C THR A 260 -19.08 6.39 -10.48
N ALA A 261 -19.84 6.38 -11.59
CA ALA A 261 -19.40 7.00 -12.83
C ALA A 261 -19.09 8.50 -12.67
N GLU A 262 -19.85 9.21 -11.82
CA GLU A 262 -19.68 10.64 -11.54
C GLU A 262 -18.40 10.93 -10.76
N THR A 263 -18.00 10.04 -9.84
CA THR A 263 -16.77 10.18 -9.06
C THR A 263 -15.55 9.65 -9.81
N GLY A 264 -15.70 9.36 -11.10
CA GLY A 264 -14.66 8.73 -11.86
C GLY A 264 -14.23 7.40 -11.23
N TRP A 265 -15.19 6.59 -10.78
CA TRP A 265 -14.98 5.29 -10.16
C TRP A 265 -13.85 5.26 -9.12
N ARG A 266 -13.60 6.41 -8.49
CA ARG A 266 -12.79 6.57 -7.28
C ARG A 266 -13.72 6.64 -6.07
N ALA A 267 -13.29 6.04 -4.97
CA ALA A 267 -13.99 6.18 -3.71
C ALA A 267 -13.99 7.66 -3.30
N VAL A 268 -14.96 8.06 -2.49
CA VAL A 268 -15.04 9.43 -1.98
C VAL A 268 -15.17 9.39 -0.46
N VAL A 269 -14.36 10.19 0.22
CA VAL A 269 -14.50 10.41 1.65
C VAL A 269 -15.77 11.22 1.89
N GLY A 270 -16.72 10.61 2.60
CA GLY A 270 -17.96 11.27 2.99
C GLY A 270 -17.77 12.24 4.16
N GLU A 271 -18.85 12.97 4.45
CA GLU A 271 -18.91 13.84 5.63
C GLU A 271 -18.68 13.08 6.94
N PRO A 272 -18.04 13.72 7.93
CA PRO A 272 -17.75 13.09 9.21
C PRO A 272 -19.04 12.75 9.98
N VAL A 273 -19.06 11.59 10.59
CA VAL A 273 -20.16 11.10 11.42
C VAL A 273 -19.63 10.80 12.83
N ALA A 274 -20.33 11.29 13.85
CA ALA A 274 -20.02 11.07 15.25
C ALA A 274 -20.45 9.65 15.72
N ASP A 275 -19.96 8.62 15.04
CA ASP A 275 -20.28 7.21 15.32
C ASP A 275 -19.04 6.37 15.71
N ALA A 276 -17.89 7.03 15.88
CA ALA A 276 -16.65 6.36 16.23
C ALA A 276 -16.76 5.80 17.65
N THR A 277 -16.53 4.50 17.79
CA THR A 277 -16.48 3.85 19.11
C THR A 277 -15.14 4.12 19.79
N GLU A 278 -15.05 3.91 21.10
CA GLU A 278 -13.77 4.03 21.82
C GLU A 278 -12.70 3.07 21.25
N ASP A 279 -13.11 1.85 20.89
CA ASP A 279 -12.23 0.88 20.25
C ASP A 279 -11.76 1.35 18.87
N ASP A 280 -12.63 1.98 18.07
CA ASP A 280 -12.25 2.56 16.76
C ASP A 280 -11.13 3.59 16.94
N LEU A 281 -11.32 4.52 17.88
CA LEU A 281 -10.35 5.57 18.19
C LEU A 281 -9.07 4.99 18.78
N ARG A 282 -9.15 3.97 19.64
CA ARG A 282 -7.99 3.30 20.22
C ARG A 282 -7.14 2.61 19.14
N VAL A 283 -7.76 1.85 18.24
CA VAL A 283 -7.05 1.18 17.14
C VAL A 283 -6.41 2.23 16.23
N ALA A 284 -7.14 3.27 15.85
CA ALA A 284 -6.62 4.32 14.98
C ALA A 284 -5.45 5.09 15.62
N ARG A 285 -5.55 5.52 16.89
CA ARG A 285 -4.46 6.23 17.60
C ARG A 285 -3.18 5.40 17.74
N LEU A 286 -3.32 4.08 17.82
CA LEU A 286 -2.18 3.16 17.89
C LEU A 286 -1.47 2.96 16.56
N ILE A 287 -2.15 3.15 15.42
CA ILE A 287 -1.66 2.67 14.12
C ILE A 287 -1.65 3.76 13.04
N ALA A 288 -2.71 4.55 12.92
CA ALA A 288 -2.85 5.55 11.87
C ALA A 288 -1.72 6.58 11.95
N GLY A 289 -1.09 6.85 10.82
CA GLY A 289 0.05 7.75 10.73
C GLY A 289 1.31 7.24 11.44
N ARG A 290 1.46 5.92 11.66
CA ARG A 290 2.65 5.33 12.30
C ARG A 290 3.40 4.37 11.36
N THR A 291 4.70 4.25 11.60
CA THR A 291 5.56 3.23 10.99
C THR A 291 5.65 2.01 11.91
N LEU A 292 5.45 0.81 11.39
CA LEU A 292 5.57 -0.45 12.12
C LEU A 292 6.75 -1.28 11.61
N ALA A 293 7.47 -1.93 12.52
CA ALA A 293 8.46 -2.94 12.17
C ALA A 293 7.75 -4.29 11.96
N LEU A 294 7.53 -4.65 10.70
CA LEU A 294 6.67 -5.78 10.36
C LEU A 294 7.41 -7.13 10.33
N GLY A 295 8.74 -7.12 10.39
CA GLY A 295 9.59 -8.27 10.13
C GLY A 295 9.71 -8.61 8.63
N PRO A 296 10.43 -9.68 8.28
CA PRO A 296 10.74 -10.04 6.89
C PRO A 296 9.47 -10.26 6.05
N LYS A 297 9.55 -10.00 4.74
CA LYS A 297 8.44 -10.26 3.81
C LYS A 297 8.13 -11.75 3.76
N ALA A 298 6.95 -12.12 4.25
CA ALA A 298 6.36 -13.43 4.02
C ALA A 298 5.65 -13.45 2.66
N THR A 299 5.41 -14.66 2.12
CA THR A 299 4.66 -14.85 0.86
C THR A 299 3.23 -14.30 0.93
N ASN A 300 2.67 -14.10 2.14
CA ASN A 300 1.35 -13.55 2.33
C ASN A 300 1.41 -12.03 2.61
N PRO A 301 0.84 -11.17 1.73
CA PRO A 301 0.77 -9.74 1.96
C PRO A 301 -0.21 -9.35 3.08
N VAL A 302 -1.08 -10.27 3.52
CA VAL A 302 -2.06 -10.03 4.59
C VAL A 302 -1.51 -10.55 5.92
N LEU A 303 -1.34 -9.65 6.88
CA LEU A 303 -0.90 -9.95 8.22
C LEU A 303 -2.03 -9.74 9.23
N ARG A 304 -2.11 -10.61 10.23
CA ARG A 304 -2.94 -10.36 11.41
C ARG A 304 -2.11 -9.56 12.42
N LEU A 305 -2.63 -8.39 12.80
CA LEU A 305 -2.14 -7.63 13.96
C LEU A 305 -2.89 -8.06 15.22
N ARG A 306 -4.17 -8.40 15.10
CA ARG A 306 -5.00 -8.96 16.17
C ARG A 306 -6.02 -9.92 15.59
N GLN A 307 -6.37 -10.96 16.35
CA GLN A 307 -7.49 -11.84 16.05
C GLN A 307 -8.45 -11.85 17.25
N LYS A 308 -9.74 -11.67 16.97
CA LYS A 308 -10.80 -11.72 17.99
C LYS A 308 -10.67 -12.99 18.83
N GLY A 309 -10.55 -12.81 20.16
CA GLY A 309 -10.48 -13.90 21.12
C GLY A 309 -9.24 -14.81 21.03
N ARG A 310 -8.17 -14.38 20.34
CA ARG A 310 -6.94 -15.16 20.20
C ARG A 310 -5.69 -14.31 20.38
N ARG A 311 -4.70 -14.87 21.08
CA ARG A 311 -3.36 -14.33 21.18
C ARG A 311 -2.50 -14.91 20.05
N LEU A 312 -1.80 -14.05 19.30
CA LEU A 312 -0.98 -14.44 18.14
C LEU A 312 0.49 -14.71 18.49
N PHE A 313 0.98 -14.13 19.59
CA PHE A 313 2.38 -14.16 20.05
C PHE A 313 2.48 -14.55 21.52
#